data_AF-A0A2W6ZHK1-F1
#
_entry.id   AF-A0A2W6ZHK1-F1
#
_cell.length_a   1.000
_cell.length_b   1.000
_cell.length_c   1.000
_cell.angle_alpha   90.00
_cell.angle_beta   90.00
_cell.angle_gamma   90.00
#
_symmetry.space_group_name_H-M   'P 1'
#
loop_
_entity.id
_entity.type
_entity.pdbx_description
1 polymer ?
#
loop_
_entity_poly.entity_id
_entity_poly.type
_entity_poly.pdbx_seq_one_letter_code
_entity_poly.pdbx_strand_id
1 'polypeptide(L)'
;MDLLLPQAYLIGLIVLLGAAALVIGFQLVRVRRDEATLSRLESEGKTGVQQDPAALYELGSVQLRKRLYAQAVNSLQLALKRSSGEPQEAQALIQNALGFSLAAQNNHTAAIRHYKAALQAKSDYPVALNNLGYAFERLSKPEEARQAYEQALSLDPGNKTTQKRLKLLDRRNPRQPEDSSGPGKGMKPQAKTNGA
;
A
#
# COMPACT_ATOMS: atom_id res chain seq x y z
N MET A 1 -11.99 -1.09 -56.94
CA MET A 1 -12.04 0.25 -56.29
C MET A 1 -12.50 0.01 -54.86
N ASP A 2 -11.53 -0.15 -53.96
CA ASP A 2 -11.74 -0.62 -52.59
C ASP A 2 -12.34 0.47 -51.69
N LEU A 3 -13.65 0.69 -51.79
CA LEU A 3 -14.42 1.57 -50.90
C LEU A 3 -14.55 1.03 -49.45
N LEU A 4 -14.13 -0.22 -49.21
CA LEU A 4 -14.24 -0.88 -47.90
C LEU A 4 -13.16 -0.40 -46.91
N LEU A 5 -11.96 -0.06 -47.38
CA LEU A 5 -10.86 0.38 -46.50
C LEU A 5 -11.16 1.72 -45.78
N PRO A 6 -11.62 2.77 -46.47
CA PRO A 6 -11.96 4.05 -45.85
C PRO A 6 -13.13 3.95 -44.86
N GLN A 7 -14.13 3.13 -45.17
CA GLN A 7 -15.29 2.91 -44.30
C GLN A 7 -14.91 2.13 -43.03
N ALA A 8 -14.10 1.08 -43.15
CA ALA A 8 -13.57 0.35 -42.00
C ALA A 8 -12.73 1.25 -41.08
N TYR A 9 -11.92 2.15 -41.67
CA TYR A 9 -11.15 3.13 -40.90
C TYR A 9 -12.05 4.11 -40.13
N LEU A 10 -13.09 4.65 -40.76
CA LEU A 10 -14.06 5.53 -40.11
C LEU A 10 -14.80 4.84 -38.97
N ILE A 11 -15.24 3.60 -39.16
CA ILE A 11 -15.90 2.81 -38.11
C ILE A 11 -14.92 2.58 -36.94
N GLY A 12 -13.68 2.18 -37.25
CA GLY A 12 -12.64 1.99 -36.23
C GLY A 12 -12.36 3.27 -35.44
N LEU A 13 -12.31 4.42 -36.12
CA LEU A 13 -12.12 5.72 -35.49
C LEU A 13 -13.30 6.10 -34.58
N ILE A 14 -14.54 5.89 -35.02
CA ILE A 14 -15.74 6.18 -34.21
C ILE A 14 -15.76 5.31 -32.95
N VAL A 15 -15.46 4.02 -33.07
CA VAL A 15 -15.37 3.11 -31.91
C VAL A 15 -14.27 3.56 -30.94
N LEU A 16 -13.11 3.94 -31.47
CA LEU A 16 -12.00 4.44 -30.66
C LEU A 16 -12.34 5.75 -29.93
N LEU A 17 -12.96 6.71 -30.63
CA LEU A 17 -13.41 7.97 -30.04
C LEU A 17 -14.50 7.75 -28.99
N GLY A 18 -15.47 6.86 -29.25
CA GLY A 18 -16.50 6.47 -28.29
C GLY A 18 -15.90 5.85 -27.02
N ALA A 19 -14.94 4.93 -27.16
CA ALA A 19 -14.22 4.34 -26.03
C ALA A 19 -13.44 5.39 -25.24
N ALA A 20 -12.74 6.31 -25.91
CA ALA A 20 -12.04 7.41 -25.27
C ALA A 20 -12.99 8.34 -24.50
N ALA A 21 -14.14 8.70 -25.09
CA ALA A 21 -15.16 9.52 -24.46
C ALA A 21 -15.74 8.85 -23.20
N LEU A 22 -15.98 7.53 -23.23
CA LEU A 22 -16.40 6.78 -22.06
C LEU A 22 -15.34 6.81 -20.95
N VAL A 23 -14.07 6.56 -21.28
CA VAL A 23 -12.97 6.61 -20.31
C VAL A 23 -12.86 7.99 -19.66
N ILE A 24 -12.92 9.06 -20.47
CA ILE A 24 -12.87 10.45 -19.98
C ILE A 24 -14.11 10.76 -19.13
N GLY A 25 -15.31 10.33 -19.55
CA GLY A 25 -16.54 10.52 -18.80
C GLY A 25 -16.48 9.87 -17.41
N PHE A 26 -16.00 8.63 -17.32
CA PHE A 26 -15.80 7.94 -16.04
C PHE A 26 -14.75 8.63 -15.16
N GLN A 27 -13.65 9.11 -15.76
CA GLN A 27 -12.64 9.89 -15.02
C GLN A 27 -13.23 11.18 -14.46
N LEU A 28 -14.00 11.92 -15.26
CA LEU A 28 -14.62 13.18 -14.86
C LEU A 28 -15.63 13.00 -13.73
N VAL A 29 -16.47 11.95 -13.81
CA VAL A 29 -17.43 11.60 -12.75
C VAL A 29 -16.69 11.27 -11.45
N ARG A 30 -15.58 10.53 -11.53
CA ARG A 30 -14.76 10.18 -10.36
C ARG A 30 -14.17 11.43 -9.69
N VAL A 31 -13.56 12.32 -10.48
CA VAL A 31 -12.96 13.57 -9.96
C VAL A 31 -14.01 14.47 -9.30
N ARG A 32 -15.17 14.66 -9.96
CA ARG A 32 -16.25 15.49 -9.40
C ARG A 32 -16.83 14.92 -8.11
N ARG A 33 -16.97 13.59 -8.01
CA ARG A 33 -17.41 12.94 -6.78
C ARG A 33 -16.39 13.12 -5.65
N ASP A 34 -15.10 13.02 -5.95
CA ASP A 34 -14.04 13.24 -4.96
C ASP A 34 -14.02 14.70 -4.47
N GLU A 35 -14.26 15.67 -5.36
CA GLU A 35 -14.39 17.10 -5.00
C GLU A 35 -15.61 17.40 -4.12
N ALA A 36 -16.78 16.88 -4.49
CA ALA A 36 -18.00 17.06 -3.70
C ALA A 36 -17.84 16.44 -2.30
N THR A 37 -17.26 15.23 -2.22
CA THR A 37 -17.02 14.53 -0.96
C THR A 37 -16.03 15.31 -0.08
N LEU A 38 -14.93 15.79 -0.67
CA LEU A 38 -13.95 16.61 0.05
C LEU A 38 -14.60 17.88 0.63
N SER A 39 -15.33 18.62 -0.20
CA SER A 39 -15.97 19.87 0.21
C SER A 39 -16.98 19.66 1.35
N ARG A 40 -17.75 18.56 1.29
CA ARG A 40 -18.68 18.16 2.35
C ARG A 40 -17.95 17.79 3.65
N LEU A 41 -16.94 16.93 3.59
CA LEU A 41 -16.22 16.48 4.79
C LEU A 41 -15.42 17.63 5.44
N GLU A 42 -14.91 18.56 4.64
CA GLU A 42 -14.27 19.78 5.14
C GLU A 42 -15.27 20.74 5.80
N SER A 43 -16.48 20.89 5.27
CA SER A 43 -17.51 21.74 5.88
C SER A 43 -18.02 21.13 7.19
N GLU A 44 -18.27 19.82 7.23
CA GLU A 44 -18.61 19.07 8.44
C GLU A 44 -17.51 19.25 9.50
N GLY A 45 -16.23 19.18 9.10
CA GLY A 45 -15.08 19.42 10.00
C GLY A 45 -14.99 20.83 10.57
N LYS A 46 -15.42 21.86 9.82
CA LYS A 46 -15.45 23.25 10.30
C LYS A 46 -16.59 23.52 11.28
N THR A 47 -17.69 22.78 11.18
CA THR A 47 -18.88 22.98 12.03
C THR A 47 -18.76 22.40 13.44
N GLY A 48 -17.62 21.80 13.81
CA GLY A 48 -17.37 21.34 15.17
C GLY A 48 -18.14 20.07 15.58
N VAL A 49 -18.82 19.42 14.63
CA VAL A 49 -19.40 18.08 14.84
C VAL A 49 -18.25 17.15 15.24
N GLN A 50 -18.41 16.38 16.32
CA GLN A 50 -17.43 15.37 16.74
C GLN A 50 -17.12 14.47 15.54
N GLN A 51 -15.95 14.68 14.93
CA GLN A 51 -15.57 13.93 13.74
C GLN A 51 -15.35 12.48 14.12
N ASP A 52 -16.22 11.62 13.58
CA ASP A 52 -16.16 10.17 13.62
C ASP A 52 -14.82 9.70 12.96
N PRO A 53 -14.06 8.78 13.59
CA PRO A 53 -12.90 8.14 12.98
C PRO A 53 -13.12 7.68 11.54
N ALA A 54 -14.29 7.12 11.22
CA ALA A 54 -14.61 6.64 9.88
C ALA A 54 -14.69 7.80 8.87
N ALA A 55 -15.39 8.88 9.22
CA ALA A 55 -15.48 10.07 8.36
C ALA A 55 -14.11 10.74 8.13
N LEU A 56 -13.25 10.74 9.15
CA LEU A 56 -11.88 11.23 9.04
C LEU A 56 -11.00 10.35 8.14
N TYR A 57 -11.18 9.03 8.23
CA TYR A 57 -10.51 8.07 7.35
C TYR A 57 -10.98 8.23 5.89
N GLU A 58 -12.28 8.42 5.67
CA GLU A 58 -12.83 8.71 4.34
C GLU A 58 -12.28 10.01 3.76
N LEU A 59 -12.20 11.07 4.57
CA LEU A 59 -11.57 12.33 4.18
C LEU A 59 -10.10 12.11 3.77
N GLY A 60 -9.33 11.40 4.60
CA GLY A 60 -7.95 11.04 4.31
C GLY A 60 -7.80 10.24 3.01
N SER A 61 -8.72 9.32 2.76
CA SER A 61 -8.75 8.49 1.54
C SER A 61 -9.05 9.32 0.29
N VAL A 62 -9.98 10.27 0.37
CA VAL A 62 -10.26 11.23 -0.71
C VAL A 62 -9.04 12.11 -0.99
N GLN A 63 -8.40 12.64 0.06
CA GLN A 63 -7.18 13.43 -0.05
C GLN A 63 -6.05 12.62 -0.70
N LEU A 64 -5.90 11.33 -0.37
CA LEU A 64 -4.97 10.43 -1.03
C LEU A 64 -5.25 10.25 -2.52
N ARG A 65 -6.52 10.06 -2.93
CA ARG A 65 -6.92 9.97 -4.35
C ARG A 65 -6.56 11.25 -5.11
N LYS A 66 -6.67 12.42 -4.45
CA LYS A 66 -6.29 13.73 -4.98
C LYS A 66 -4.81 14.07 -4.82
N ARG A 67 -4.00 13.16 -4.26
CA ARG A 67 -2.55 13.34 -3.99
C ARG A 67 -2.23 14.47 -3.00
N LEU A 68 -3.20 14.86 -2.17
CA LEU A 68 -3.05 15.86 -1.11
C LEU A 68 -2.41 15.23 0.14
N TYR A 69 -1.19 14.71 0.00
CA TYR A 69 -0.57 13.83 1.01
C TYR A 69 -0.39 14.49 2.37
N ALA A 70 -0.03 15.78 2.42
CA ALA A 70 0.12 16.49 3.68
C ALA A 70 -1.21 16.63 4.44
N GLN A 71 -2.30 16.90 3.71
CA GLN A 71 -3.64 16.96 4.31
C GLN A 71 -4.11 15.57 4.76
N ALA A 72 -3.86 14.55 3.94
CA ALA A 72 -4.17 13.15 4.27
C ALA A 72 -3.49 12.72 5.58
N VAL A 73 -2.21 13.08 5.79
CA VAL A 73 -1.51 12.82 7.05
C VAL A 73 -2.27 13.41 8.24
N ASN A 74 -2.69 14.67 8.17
CA ASN A 74 -3.38 15.34 9.27
C ASN A 74 -4.74 14.68 9.57
N SER A 75 -5.55 14.42 8.54
CA SER A 75 -6.86 13.79 8.71
C SER A 75 -6.74 12.36 9.24
N LEU A 76 -5.78 11.57 8.75
CA LEU A 76 -5.56 10.19 9.19
C LEU A 76 -4.97 10.10 10.60
N GLN A 77 -4.11 11.04 11.00
CA GLN A 77 -3.64 11.14 12.39
C GLN A 77 -4.79 11.43 13.35
N LEU A 78 -5.70 12.32 12.95
CA LEU A 78 -6.89 12.61 13.74
C LEU A 78 -7.83 11.39 13.80
N ALA A 79 -8.03 10.69 12.68
CA ALA A 79 -8.79 9.44 12.62
C ALA A 79 -8.22 8.41 13.61
N LEU A 80 -6.91 8.19 13.56
CA LEU A 80 -6.21 7.25 14.44
C LEU A 80 -6.36 7.64 15.91
N LYS A 81 -6.20 8.93 16.25
CA LYS A 81 -6.35 9.43 17.63
C LYS A 81 -7.76 9.20 18.19
N ARG A 82 -8.78 9.18 17.32
CA ARG A 82 -10.18 8.96 17.71
C ARG A 82 -10.61 7.49 17.63
N SER A 83 -9.78 6.61 17.07
CA SER A 83 -10.10 5.20 16.82
C SER A 83 -9.96 4.26 18.02
N SER A 84 -9.89 4.77 19.26
CA SER A 84 -9.60 3.98 20.46
C SER A 84 -10.61 2.85 20.75
N GLY A 85 -11.85 2.95 20.24
CA GLY A 85 -12.88 1.92 20.35
C GLY A 85 -13.13 1.13 19.06
N GLU A 86 -12.40 1.42 17.98
CA GLU A 86 -12.60 0.80 16.68
C GLU A 86 -11.93 -0.59 16.60
N PRO A 87 -12.45 -1.49 15.75
CA PRO A 87 -11.82 -2.78 15.48
C PRO A 87 -10.35 -2.63 15.05
N GLN A 88 -9.52 -3.60 15.42
CA GLN A 88 -8.10 -3.60 15.05
C GLN A 88 -7.90 -3.52 13.52
N GLU A 89 -8.82 -4.10 12.75
CA GLU A 89 -8.80 -3.98 11.29
C GLU A 89 -8.93 -2.52 10.81
N ALA A 90 -9.84 -1.74 11.39
CA ALA A 90 -9.99 -0.31 11.05
C ALA A 90 -8.72 0.46 11.41
N GLN A 91 -8.11 0.18 12.56
CA GLN A 91 -6.82 0.77 12.94
C GLN A 91 -5.71 0.39 11.94
N ALA A 92 -5.66 -0.87 11.47
CA ALA A 92 -4.71 -1.31 10.46
C ALA A 92 -4.88 -0.56 9.13
N LEU A 93 -6.12 -0.32 8.70
CA LEU A 93 -6.42 0.45 7.49
C LEU A 93 -5.93 1.90 7.61
N ILE A 94 -6.21 2.57 8.73
CA ILE A 94 -5.78 3.95 9.00
C ILE A 94 -4.25 4.03 9.04
N GLN A 95 -3.60 3.12 9.76
CA GLN A 95 -2.13 3.07 9.86
C GLN A 95 -1.47 2.83 8.49
N ASN A 96 -1.99 1.91 7.67
CA ASN A 96 -1.48 1.70 6.33
C ASN A 96 -1.66 2.94 5.43
N ALA A 97 -2.81 3.60 5.48
CA ALA A 97 -3.06 4.84 4.73
C ALA A 97 -2.12 5.99 5.16
N LEU A 98 -1.84 6.09 6.47
CA LEU A 98 -0.92 7.08 7.01
C LEU A 98 0.52 6.80 6.56
N GLY A 99 0.93 5.53 6.60
CA GLY A 99 2.22 5.09 6.06
C GLY A 99 2.36 5.40 4.57
N PHE A 100 1.30 5.15 3.78
CA PHE A 100 1.27 5.48 2.36
C PHE A 100 1.41 6.98 2.10
N SER A 101 0.67 7.80 2.86
CA SER A 101 0.74 9.27 2.77
C SER A 101 2.16 9.80 3.05
N LEU A 102 2.86 9.21 4.01
CA LEU A 102 4.24 9.58 4.36
C LEU A 102 5.25 9.10 3.31
N ALA A 103 5.10 7.87 2.81
CA ALA A 103 5.95 7.33 1.76
C ALA A 103 5.83 8.14 0.46
N ALA A 104 4.64 8.63 0.12
CA ALA A 104 4.41 9.50 -1.02
C ALA A 104 5.12 10.87 -0.89
N GLN A 105 5.44 11.28 0.34
CA GLN A 105 6.25 12.47 0.66
C GLN A 105 7.75 12.12 0.83
N ASN A 106 8.19 10.95 0.37
CA ASN A 106 9.54 10.39 0.55
C ASN A 106 9.97 10.17 2.02
N ASN A 107 9.06 10.28 2.99
CA ASN A 107 9.35 9.97 4.39
C ASN A 107 9.19 8.48 4.67
N HIS A 108 10.07 7.67 4.07
CA HIS A 108 10.01 6.22 4.15
C HIS A 108 10.28 5.67 5.55
N THR A 109 11.12 6.35 6.34
CA THR A 109 11.41 5.97 7.74
C THR A 109 10.15 6.07 8.61
N ALA A 110 9.40 7.17 8.52
CA ALA A 110 8.15 7.29 9.25
C ALA A 110 7.09 6.32 8.72
N ALA A 111 7.02 6.14 7.39
CA ALA A 111 6.09 5.20 6.76
C ALA A 111 6.26 3.77 7.29
N ILE A 112 7.49 3.28 7.43
CA ILE A 112 7.79 1.94 7.98
C ILE A 112 7.17 1.74 9.36
N ARG A 113 7.21 2.76 10.24
CA ARG A 113 6.61 2.66 11.58
C ARG A 113 5.11 2.42 11.49
N HIS A 114 4.43 3.15 10.61
CA HIS A 114 2.98 3.01 10.40
C HIS A 114 2.60 1.70 9.71
N TYR A 115 3.37 1.23 8.73
CA TYR A 115 3.13 -0.10 8.15
C TYR A 115 3.34 -1.23 9.16
N LYS A 116 4.38 -1.13 10.01
CA LYS A 116 4.57 -2.09 11.12
C LYS A 116 3.42 -2.03 12.12
N ALA A 117 2.92 -0.84 12.47
CA ALA A 117 1.76 -0.71 13.33
C ALA A 117 0.49 -1.30 12.68
N ALA A 118 0.31 -1.14 11.37
CA ALA A 118 -0.78 -1.79 10.64
C ALA A 118 -0.67 -3.33 10.73
N LEU A 119 0.55 -3.87 10.61
CA LEU A 119 0.81 -5.31 10.70
C LEU A 119 0.72 -5.86 12.13
N GLN A 120 0.90 -5.02 13.15
CA GLN A 120 0.62 -5.38 14.53
C GLN A 120 -0.88 -5.51 14.80
N ALA A 121 -1.69 -4.63 14.19
CA ALA A 121 -3.15 -4.68 14.31
C ALA A 121 -3.78 -5.76 13.40
N LYS A 122 -3.15 -6.05 12.25
CA LYS A 122 -3.56 -7.09 11.31
C LYS A 122 -2.34 -7.72 10.64
N SER A 123 -1.92 -8.89 11.12
CA SER A 123 -0.71 -9.56 10.63
C SER A 123 -0.84 -10.10 9.21
N ASP A 124 -2.05 -10.47 8.78
CA ASP A 124 -2.40 -10.98 7.46
C ASP A 124 -2.85 -9.86 6.51
N TYR A 125 -2.02 -8.81 6.38
CA TYR A 125 -2.35 -7.64 5.56
C TYR A 125 -1.37 -7.47 4.37
N PRO A 126 -1.64 -8.12 3.21
CA PRO A 126 -0.75 -8.14 2.05
C PRO A 126 -0.39 -6.74 1.54
N VAL A 127 -1.36 -5.81 1.56
CA VAL A 127 -1.14 -4.43 1.09
C VAL A 127 -0.13 -3.71 1.96
N ALA A 128 -0.20 -3.85 3.28
CA ALA A 128 0.77 -3.24 4.20
C ALA A 128 2.15 -3.87 4.07
N LEU A 129 2.25 -5.19 3.87
CA LEU A 129 3.52 -5.89 3.60
C LEU A 129 4.18 -5.42 2.29
N ASN A 130 3.40 -5.31 1.21
CA ASN A 130 3.90 -4.77 -0.06
C ASN A 130 4.39 -3.33 0.09
N ASN A 131 3.64 -2.48 0.80
CA ASN A 131 4.02 -1.09 1.04
C ASN A 131 5.28 -0.99 1.93
N LEU A 132 5.40 -1.88 2.92
CA LEU A 132 6.57 -2.00 3.78
C LEU A 132 7.81 -2.40 2.98
N GLY A 133 7.69 -3.41 2.11
CA GLY A 133 8.77 -3.83 1.23
C GLY A 133 9.26 -2.70 0.32
N TYR A 134 8.32 -1.93 -0.26
CA TYR A 134 8.67 -0.76 -1.06
C TYR A 134 9.38 0.33 -0.24
N ALA A 135 8.95 0.58 1.00
CA ALA A 135 9.62 1.55 1.85
C ALA A 135 11.04 1.12 2.23
N PHE A 136 11.28 -0.17 2.48
CA PHE A 136 12.63 -0.71 2.70
C PHE A 136 13.51 -0.61 1.45
N GLU A 137 12.97 -0.91 0.27
CA GLU A 137 13.67 -0.74 -1.02
C GLU A 137 14.15 0.72 -1.19
N ARG A 138 13.29 1.69 -0.87
CA ARG A 138 13.62 3.13 -0.95
C ARG A 138 14.66 3.59 0.08
N LEU A 139 14.90 2.82 1.12
CA LEU A 139 15.95 3.04 2.11
C LEU A 139 17.19 2.15 1.88
N SER A 140 17.32 1.52 0.71
CA SER A 140 18.43 0.64 0.36
C SER A 140 18.60 -0.54 1.32
N LYS A 141 17.47 -1.11 1.78
CA LYS A 141 17.39 -2.28 2.67
C LYS A 141 16.80 -3.49 1.92
N PRO A 142 17.59 -4.13 1.03
CA PRO A 142 17.06 -5.11 0.09
C PRO A 142 16.60 -6.40 0.76
N GLU A 143 17.25 -6.86 1.83
CA GLU A 143 16.85 -8.11 2.49
C GLU A 143 15.52 -7.95 3.26
N GLU A 144 15.34 -6.85 4.00
CA GLU A 144 14.05 -6.58 4.65
C GLU A 144 12.94 -6.32 3.63
N ALA A 145 13.26 -5.69 2.49
CA ALA A 145 12.31 -5.50 1.40
C ALA A 145 11.86 -6.84 0.80
N ARG A 146 12.82 -7.73 0.53
CA ARG A 146 12.59 -9.08 0.03
C ARG A 146 11.68 -9.87 0.97
N GLN A 147 12.00 -9.92 2.26
CA GLN A 147 11.18 -10.61 3.26
C GLN A 147 9.74 -10.10 3.28
N ALA A 148 9.54 -8.78 3.26
CA ALA A 148 8.20 -8.20 3.25
C ALA A 148 7.42 -8.52 1.96
N TYR A 149 8.08 -8.49 0.80
CA TYR A 149 7.45 -8.87 -0.46
C TYR A 149 7.11 -10.37 -0.54
N GLU A 150 7.97 -11.24 -0.02
CA GLU A 150 7.72 -12.69 0.03
C GLU A 150 6.54 -13.02 0.95
N GLN A 151 6.45 -12.37 2.11
CA GLN A 151 5.29 -12.49 3.00
C GLN A 151 4.00 -11.94 2.36
N ALA A 152 4.08 -10.84 1.61
CA ALA A 152 2.92 -10.35 0.87
C ALA A 152 2.44 -11.37 -0.18
N LEU A 153 3.36 -12.02 -0.88
CA LEU A 153 3.05 -13.03 -1.91
C LEU A 153 2.63 -14.38 -1.34
N SER A 154 3.01 -14.73 -0.10
CA SER A 154 2.48 -15.94 0.54
C SER A 154 1.00 -15.79 0.90
N LEU A 155 0.55 -14.56 1.20
CA LEU A 155 -0.85 -14.24 1.50
C LEU A 155 -1.68 -13.93 0.24
N ASP A 156 -1.08 -13.22 -0.73
CA ASP A 156 -1.69 -12.91 -2.03
C ASP A 156 -0.72 -13.23 -3.18
N PRO A 157 -0.68 -14.51 -3.62
CA PRO A 157 0.18 -14.92 -4.73
C PRO A 157 -0.14 -14.21 -6.05
N GLY A 158 -1.35 -13.66 -6.19
CA GLY A 158 -1.83 -12.98 -7.40
C GLY A 158 -1.38 -11.51 -7.51
N ASN A 159 -0.69 -10.97 -6.51
CA ASN A 159 -0.30 -9.57 -6.48
C ASN A 159 0.79 -9.24 -7.53
N LYS A 160 0.35 -8.88 -8.74
CA LYS A 160 1.24 -8.52 -9.86
C LYS A 160 2.18 -7.36 -9.53
N THR A 161 1.78 -6.44 -8.66
CA THR A 161 2.63 -5.31 -8.24
C THR A 161 3.80 -5.82 -7.40
N THR A 162 3.51 -6.64 -6.40
CA THR A 162 4.53 -7.23 -5.53
C THR A 162 5.46 -8.16 -6.30
N GLN A 163 4.94 -9.02 -7.18
CA GLN A 163 5.77 -9.89 -8.04
C GLN A 163 6.76 -9.07 -8.89
N LYS A 164 6.29 -7.98 -9.53
CA LYS A 164 7.15 -7.10 -10.31
C LYS A 164 8.22 -6.44 -9.44
N ARG A 165 7.85 -5.97 -8.25
CA ARG A 165 8.77 -5.32 -7.32
C ARG A 165 9.85 -6.28 -6.84
N LEU A 166 9.48 -7.48 -6.39
CA LEU A 166 10.42 -8.51 -5.96
C LEU A 166 11.36 -8.92 -7.10
N LYS A 167 10.83 -9.17 -8.30
CA LYS A 167 11.67 -9.47 -9.49
C LYS A 167 12.66 -8.34 -9.80
N LEU A 168 12.24 -7.08 -9.70
CA LEU A 168 13.13 -5.95 -9.93
C LEU A 168 14.17 -5.78 -8.82
N LEU A 169 13.81 -6.09 -7.58
CA LEU A 169 14.73 -6.12 -6.45
C LEU A 169 15.79 -7.19 -6.67
N ASP A 170 15.39 -8.42 -7.01
CA ASP A 170 16.31 -9.56 -7.23
C ASP A 170 17.31 -9.33 -8.36
N ARG A 171 16.89 -8.63 -9.42
CA ARG A 171 17.79 -8.26 -10.52
C ARG A 171 18.85 -7.23 -10.09
N ARG A 172 18.52 -6.35 -9.15
CA ARG A 172 19.43 -5.30 -8.64
C ARG A 172 20.27 -5.80 -7.47
N ASN A 173 19.71 -6.71 -6.68
CA ASN A 173 20.28 -7.26 -5.46
C ASN A 173 20.03 -8.78 -5.48
N PRO A 174 20.79 -9.55 -6.27
CA PRO A 174 20.66 -11.00 -6.30
C PRO A 174 20.85 -11.56 -4.90
N ARG A 175 20.11 -12.62 -4.55
CA ARG A 175 20.41 -13.37 -3.32
C ARG A 175 21.87 -13.81 -3.40
N GLN A 176 22.64 -13.49 -2.38
CA GLN A 176 23.88 -14.21 -2.20
C GLN A 176 23.52 -15.67 -1.96
N PRO A 177 24.25 -16.64 -2.53
CA PRO A 177 24.08 -18.04 -2.13
C PRO A 177 24.17 -18.05 -0.62
N GLU A 178 23.16 -18.62 0.05
CA GLU A 178 23.16 -18.72 1.51
C GLU A 178 24.51 -19.30 1.90
N ASP A 179 25.34 -18.49 2.55
CA ASP A 179 26.59 -18.94 3.09
C ASP A 179 26.23 -20.08 4.03
N SER A 180 26.70 -21.29 3.73
CA SER A 180 26.38 -22.55 4.43
C SER A 180 26.92 -22.58 5.88
N SER A 181 26.99 -21.44 6.53
CA SER A 181 27.62 -21.13 7.81
C SER A 181 26.61 -20.47 8.77
N GLY A 182 25.38 -21.02 8.84
CA GLY A 182 24.44 -20.83 9.96
C GLY A 182 24.38 -22.10 10.82
N PRO A 183 24.26 -21.98 12.16
CA PRO A 183 25.10 -22.65 13.13
C PRO A 183 24.95 -24.18 13.14
N GLY A 184 26.09 -24.86 13.24
CA GLY A 184 26.18 -26.30 13.40
C GLY A 184 25.26 -26.81 14.51
N LYS A 185 24.25 -27.59 14.10
CA LYS A 185 23.63 -28.60 14.95
C LYS A 185 24.72 -29.62 15.31
N GLY A 186 25.39 -29.40 16.43
CA GLY A 186 26.49 -30.23 16.89
C GLY A 186 26.75 -30.16 18.38
N MET A 187 25.74 -29.86 19.21
CA MET A 187 25.86 -30.05 20.65
C MET A 187 25.67 -31.55 20.95
N LYS A 188 26.76 -32.33 20.96
CA LYS A 188 26.75 -33.66 21.57
C LYS A 188 26.58 -33.48 23.09
N PRO A 189 25.69 -34.23 23.75
CA PRO A 189 25.64 -34.23 25.20
C PRO A 189 26.89 -34.95 25.73
N GLN A 190 27.76 -34.24 26.46
CA GLN A 190 28.76 -34.89 27.30
C GLN A 190 28.02 -35.57 28.45
N ALA A 191 27.99 -36.91 28.40
CA ALA A 191 27.58 -37.73 29.52
C ALA A 191 28.55 -37.50 30.67
N LYS A 192 28.02 -37.02 31.80
CA LYS A 192 28.70 -37.08 33.09
C LYS A 192 28.83 -38.55 33.47
N THR A 193 30.04 -39.10 33.42
CA THR A 193 30.38 -40.31 34.15
C THR A 193 30.64 -39.93 35.60
N ASN A 194 29.70 -40.26 36.47
CA ASN A 194 29.91 -40.39 37.91
C ASN A 194 30.57 -41.75 38.20
N GLY A 195 31.42 -41.80 39.22
CA GLY A 195 31.98 -43.02 39.83
C GLY A 195 33.50 -42.90 39.96
N ALA A 196 34.03 -42.55 41.14
CA ALA A 196 34.30 -43.44 42.29
C ALA A 196 35.60 -44.22 42.07
#